data_AF-A0A7S1WZS1-F1
#
_entry.id   AF-A0A7S1WZS1-F1
#
_cell.length_a   1.000
_cell.length_b   1.000
_cell.length_c   1.000
_cell.angle_alpha   90.00
_cell.angle_beta   90.00
_cell.angle_gamma   90.00
#
_symmetry.space_group_name_H-M   'P 1'
#
loop_
_entity.id
_entity.type
_entity.pdbx_description
1 polymer ?
#
loop_
_entity_poly.entity_id
_entity_poly.type
_entity_poly.pdbx_seq_one_letter_code
_entity_poly.pdbx_strand_id
1 'polypeptide(L)'
;ELLVFDRAILSAAISRGPCASNRRRRRRAAHADAVSAYQTLLVEVVKDPEARWVDWWPKLQTDAQGRAVDSALGGSAEKLFREHVSGLMDKGMAGFQQLLQERLTPVVQAQVENVDAERHPALESFDDARELLDQDLRFSRAPRSHRQRLWHRFISDSLSKAGLPPPPPLHQPPPPPAPSDRERDERGGKRERGEGR
;
A
#
# COMPACT_ATOMS: atom_id res chain seq x y z
N GLU A 1 -57.58 -52.54 24.91
CA GLU A 1 -57.86 -51.10 25.06
C GLU A 1 -56.57 -50.30 24.80
N LEU A 2 -55.95 -50.39 23.63
CA LEU A 2 -56.09 -49.51 22.45
C LEU A 2 -56.21 -47.99 22.73
N LEU A 3 -55.04 -47.34 22.78
CA LEU A 3 -54.63 -46.23 21.91
C LEU A 3 -55.63 -45.06 21.72
N VAL A 4 -55.76 -44.18 22.71
CA VAL A 4 -56.18 -42.77 22.49
C VAL A 4 -55.44 -41.85 23.46
N PHE A 5 -54.11 -41.93 23.53
CA PHE A 5 -53.33 -40.81 24.04
C PHE A 5 -53.00 -39.89 22.86
N ASP A 6 -53.87 -38.89 22.73
CA ASP A 6 -53.76 -37.65 21.96
C ASP A 6 -52.52 -37.50 21.07
N ARG A 7 -52.71 -37.84 19.79
CA ARG A 7 -51.94 -37.24 18.67
C ARG A 7 -52.01 -35.70 18.68
N ALA A 8 -52.91 -35.09 19.45
CA ALA A 8 -53.04 -33.64 19.60
C ALA A 8 -51.85 -33.00 20.32
N ILE A 9 -51.29 -33.65 21.36
CA ILE A 9 -50.18 -33.08 22.15
C ILE A 9 -48.85 -33.12 21.36
N LEU A 10 -48.65 -34.14 20.52
CA LEU A 10 -47.51 -34.22 19.60
C LEU A 10 -47.61 -33.27 18.40
N SER A 11 -48.81 -32.75 18.07
CA SER A 11 -48.97 -31.79 16.97
C SER A 11 -48.67 -30.34 17.38
N ALA A 12 -48.83 -29.99 18.66
CA ALA A 12 -48.62 -28.63 19.16
C ALA A 12 -47.13 -28.25 19.33
N ALA A 13 -46.23 -29.25 19.39
CA ALA A 13 -44.79 -29.03 19.48
C ALA A 13 -44.12 -28.70 18.13
N ILE A 14 -44.82 -28.90 17.00
CA ILE A 14 -44.24 -28.75 15.66
C ILE A 14 -44.48 -27.34 15.07
N SER A 15 -45.33 -26.51 15.69
CA SER A 15 -45.70 -25.18 15.15
C SER A 15 -45.15 -24.00 15.95
N ARG A 16 -43.92 -24.10 16.48
CA ARG A 16 -43.17 -22.92 16.94
C ARG A 16 -42.19 -22.54 15.84
N GLY A 17 -42.64 -21.67 14.93
CA GLY A 17 -41.77 -21.04 13.94
C GLY A 17 -40.52 -20.44 14.60
N PRO A 18 -39.38 -20.32 13.88
CA PRO A 18 -38.11 -19.91 14.47
C PRO A 18 -38.28 -18.60 15.23
N CYS A 19 -38.15 -18.67 16.57
CA CYS A 19 -38.29 -17.51 17.44
C CYS A 19 -37.34 -16.40 16.99
N ALA A 20 -37.69 -15.14 17.28
CA ALA A 20 -36.95 -13.98 16.78
C ALA A 20 -35.44 -14.02 17.08
N SER A 21 -35.03 -14.64 18.20
CA SER A 21 -33.63 -14.85 18.55
C SER A 21 -32.92 -15.85 17.61
N ASN A 22 -33.58 -16.95 17.21
CA ASN A 22 -33.04 -17.90 16.23
C ASN A 22 -32.88 -17.24 14.86
N ARG A 23 -33.87 -16.46 14.40
CA ARG A 23 -33.75 -15.68 13.14
C ARG A 23 -32.58 -14.68 13.19
N ARG A 24 -32.38 -13.99 14.31
CA ARG A 24 -31.23 -13.08 14.51
C ARG A 24 -29.90 -13.83 14.49
N ARG A 25 -29.81 -14.98 15.17
CA ARG A 25 -28.61 -15.83 15.16
C ARG A 25 -28.27 -16.32 13.76
N ARG A 26 -29.25 -16.83 13.01
CA ARG A 26 -29.07 -17.27 11.62
C ARG A 26 -28.58 -16.15 10.69
N ARG A 27 -29.14 -14.95 10.82
CA ARG A 27 -28.67 -13.78 10.04
C ARG A 27 -27.23 -13.38 10.36
N ARG A 28 -26.84 -13.42 11.64
CA ARG A 28 -25.46 -13.14 12.06
C ARG A 28 -24.48 -14.20 11.55
N ALA A 29 -24.86 -15.47 11.62
CA ALA A 29 -24.07 -16.57 11.07
C ALA A 29 -23.89 -16.41 9.56
N ALA A 30 -24.99 -16.22 8.81
CA ALA A 30 -24.93 -15.99 7.37
C ALA A 30 -24.06 -14.78 6.98
N HIS A 31 -24.16 -13.68 7.73
CA HIS A 31 -23.28 -12.51 7.52
C HIS A 31 -21.80 -12.86 7.81
N ALA A 32 -21.51 -13.57 8.90
CA ALA A 32 -20.14 -13.98 9.21
C ALA A 32 -19.55 -14.91 8.14
N ASP A 33 -20.35 -15.85 7.64
CA ASP A 33 -19.96 -16.77 6.57
C ASP A 33 -19.71 -16.00 5.26
N ALA A 34 -20.59 -15.06 4.90
CA ALA A 34 -20.43 -14.21 3.73
C ALA A 34 -19.19 -13.31 3.82
N VAL A 35 -18.92 -12.72 4.99
CA VAL A 35 -17.70 -11.93 5.23
C VAL A 35 -16.46 -12.79 5.05
N SER A 36 -16.43 -13.99 5.64
CA SER A 36 -15.31 -14.92 5.53
C SER A 36 -15.07 -15.32 4.07
N ALA A 37 -16.13 -15.72 3.36
CA ALA A 37 -16.05 -16.09 1.95
C ALA A 37 -15.54 -14.94 1.08
N TYR A 38 -16.04 -13.72 1.32
CA TYR A 38 -15.58 -12.53 0.61
C TYR A 38 -14.12 -12.18 0.92
N GLN A 39 -13.69 -12.29 2.17
CA GLN A 39 -12.27 -12.10 2.54
C GLN A 39 -11.36 -13.14 1.86
N THR A 40 -11.81 -14.40 1.74
CA THR A 40 -11.09 -15.43 0.98
C THR A 40 -10.97 -15.04 -0.50
N LEU A 41 -12.05 -14.56 -1.13
CA LEU A 41 -12.02 -14.02 -2.50
C LEU A 41 -10.99 -12.90 -2.63
N LEU A 42 -10.99 -11.94 -1.70
CA LEU A 42 -10.04 -10.83 -1.72
C LEU A 42 -8.59 -11.32 -1.63
N VAL A 43 -8.31 -12.29 -0.75
CA VAL A 43 -6.98 -12.90 -0.65
C VAL A 43 -6.60 -13.61 -1.94
N GLU A 44 -7.51 -14.33 -2.60
CA GLU A 44 -7.24 -15.06 -3.84
C GLU A 44 -6.96 -14.13 -5.03
N VAL A 45 -7.77 -13.09 -5.18
CA VAL A 45 -7.89 -12.30 -6.42
C VAL A 45 -7.18 -10.95 -6.31
N VAL A 46 -7.26 -10.28 -5.17
CA VAL A 46 -6.69 -8.94 -4.97
C VAL A 46 -5.31 -9.08 -4.31
N LYS A 47 -4.27 -9.07 -5.13
CA LYS A 47 -2.86 -9.12 -4.69
C LYS A 47 -2.15 -7.77 -4.73
N ASP A 48 -2.74 -6.81 -5.45
CA ASP A 48 -2.17 -5.49 -5.65
C ASP A 48 -2.48 -4.57 -4.47
N PRO A 49 -1.47 -4.05 -3.74
CA PRO A 49 -1.68 -3.09 -2.67
C PRO A 49 -2.20 -1.73 -3.17
N GLU A 50 -2.05 -1.41 -4.46
CA GLU A 50 -2.51 -0.14 -5.07
C GLU A 50 -3.90 -0.27 -5.71
N ALA A 51 -4.59 -1.38 -5.45
CA ALA A 51 -5.92 -1.68 -5.97
C ALA A 51 -6.98 -0.66 -5.51
N ARG A 52 -7.74 -0.12 -6.47
CA ARG A 52 -8.85 0.81 -6.21
C ARG A 52 -10.20 0.11 -6.32
N TRP A 53 -11.13 0.49 -5.46
CA TRP A 53 -12.48 -0.09 -5.40
C TRP A 53 -13.21 -0.03 -6.75
N VAL A 54 -13.20 1.13 -7.42
CA VAL A 54 -13.93 1.36 -8.68
C VAL A 54 -13.46 0.43 -9.80
N ASP A 55 -12.15 0.17 -9.86
CA ASP A 55 -11.54 -0.65 -10.92
C ASP A 55 -11.68 -2.16 -10.65
N TRP A 56 -11.82 -2.53 -9.38
CA TRP A 56 -11.88 -3.92 -8.92
C TRP A 56 -13.29 -4.44 -8.70
N TRP A 57 -14.25 -3.58 -8.39
CA TRP A 57 -15.62 -3.99 -8.12
C TRP A 57 -16.25 -4.82 -9.25
N PRO A 58 -16.18 -4.41 -10.53
CA PRO A 58 -16.73 -5.22 -11.63
C PRO A 58 -16.07 -6.61 -11.75
N LYS A 59 -14.78 -6.72 -11.42
CA LYS A 59 -14.03 -7.97 -11.45
C LYS A 59 -14.46 -8.91 -10.33
N LEU A 60 -14.68 -8.37 -9.13
CA LEU A 60 -15.15 -9.13 -7.97
C LEU A 60 -16.58 -9.65 -8.16
N GLN A 61 -17.44 -8.90 -8.85
CA GLN A 61 -18.80 -9.34 -9.20
C GLN A 61 -18.84 -10.53 -10.16
N THR A 62 -17.77 -10.76 -10.93
CA THR A 62 -17.67 -11.86 -11.88
C THR A 62 -17.24 -13.18 -11.21
N ASP A 63 -17.05 -13.18 -9.88
CA ASP A 63 -16.73 -14.39 -9.12
C ASP A 63 -17.79 -15.48 -9.36
N ALA A 64 -17.35 -16.67 -9.78
CA ALA A 64 -18.24 -17.78 -10.11
C ALA A 64 -19.07 -18.28 -8.91
N GLN A 65 -18.55 -18.07 -7.69
CA GLN A 65 -19.24 -18.41 -6.44
C GLN A 65 -20.16 -17.29 -5.95
N GLY A 66 -20.18 -16.12 -6.61
CA GLY A 66 -21.02 -14.99 -6.25
C GLY A 66 -20.71 -14.38 -4.87
N ARG A 67 -19.50 -14.61 -4.32
CA ARG A 67 -19.15 -14.20 -2.94
C ARG A 67 -19.21 -12.68 -2.75
N ALA A 68 -18.95 -11.91 -3.80
CA ALA A 68 -18.99 -10.44 -3.76
C ALA A 68 -20.40 -9.84 -3.81
N VAL A 69 -21.38 -10.59 -4.32
CA VAL A 69 -22.77 -10.14 -4.50
C VAL A 69 -23.73 -10.77 -3.51
N ASP A 70 -23.22 -11.51 -2.52
CA ASP A 70 -24.03 -12.14 -1.48
C ASP A 70 -24.80 -11.08 -0.68
N SER A 71 -26.13 -11.21 -0.67
CA SER A 71 -27.03 -10.35 0.11
C SER A 71 -26.73 -10.31 1.62
N ALA A 72 -26.13 -11.37 2.17
CA ALA A 72 -25.74 -11.46 3.58
C ALA A 72 -24.50 -10.60 3.90
N LEU A 73 -23.70 -10.20 2.90
CA LEU A 73 -22.58 -9.27 3.06
C LEU A 73 -23.06 -7.83 3.32
N GLY A 74 -24.25 -7.49 2.82
CA GLY A 74 -24.83 -6.16 2.91
C GLY A 74 -23.92 -5.08 2.31
N GLY A 75 -23.87 -3.90 2.93
CA GLY A 75 -23.02 -2.77 2.50
C GLY A 75 -21.54 -2.88 2.91
N SER A 76 -21.09 -4.03 3.42
CA SER A 76 -19.73 -4.18 4.01
C SER A 76 -18.63 -4.43 2.96
N ALA A 77 -18.98 -4.72 1.71
CA ALA A 77 -18.03 -5.16 0.68
C ALA A 77 -16.88 -4.17 0.42
N GLU A 78 -17.20 -2.88 0.27
CA GLU A 78 -16.20 -1.85 0.01
C GLU A 78 -15.28 -1.65 1.23
N LYS A 79 -15.85 -1.69 2.43
CA LYS A 79 -15.08 -1.56 3.68
C LYS A 79 -14.06 -2.69 3.80
N LEU A 80 -14.50 -3.94 3.62
CA LEU A 80 -13.64 -5.13 3.69
C LEU A 80 -12.56 -5.11 2.60
N PHE A 81 -12.89 -4.63 1.39
CA PHE A 81 -11.91 -4.43 0.33
C PHE A 81 -10.83 -3.42 0.74
N ARG A 82 -11.22 -2.25 1.24
CA ARG A 82 -10.27 -1.21 1.67
C ARG A 82 -9.39 -1.68 2.83
N GLU A 83 -9.96 -2.40 3.78
CA GLU A 83 -9.20 -3.01 4.89
C GLU A 83 -8.17 -4.03 4.38
N HIS A 84 -8.56 -4.89 3.44
CA HIS A 84 -7.64 -5.85 2.81
C HIS A 84 -6.50 -5.15 2.07
N VAL A 85 -6.80 -4.16 1.24
CA VAL A 85 -5.80 -3.39 0.48
C VAL A 85 -4.85 -2.64 1.43
N SER A 86 -5.36 -2.04 2.51
CA SER A 86 -4.53 -1.43 3.55
C SER A 86 -3.60 -2.47 4.19
N GLY A 87 -4.10 -3.66 4.49
CA GLY A 87 -3.28 -4.74 5.02
C GLY A 87 -2.20 -5.23 4.04
N LEU A 88 -2.47 -5.22 2.73
CA LEU A 88 -1.46 -5.50 1.71
C LEU A 88 -0.40 -4.40 1.65
N MET A 89 -0.80 -3.14 1.71
CA MET A 89 0.10 -1.98 1.79
C MET A 89 1.06 -2.11 2.97
N ASP A 90 0.53 -2.31 4.18
CA ASP A 90 1.33 -2.39 5.40
C ASP A 90 2.31 -3.58 5.36
N LYS A 91 1.82 -4.76 4.98
CA LYS A 91 2.66 -5.97 4.86
C LYS A 91 3.71 -5.83 3.77
N GLY A 92 3.35 -5.23 2.63
CA GLY A 92 4.26 -4.99 1.51
C GLY A 92 5.37 -4.01 1.89
N MET A 93 5.04 -2.91 2.58
CA MET A 93 6.02 -1.94 3.05
C MET A 93 6.93 -2.51 4.13
N ALA A 94 6.39 -3.23 5.11
CA ALA A 94 7.18 -3.86 6.17
C ALA A 94 8.13 -4.93 5.60
N GLY A 95 7.62 -5.78 4.71
CA GLY A 95 8.45 -6.80 4.03
C GLY A 95 9.56 -6.17 3.19
N PHE A 96 9.29 -5.05 2.52
CA PHE A 96 10.32 -4.35 1.76
C PHE A 96 11.39 -3.72 2.66
N GLN A 97 11.01 -3.15 3.81
CA GLN A 97 11.98 -2.63 4.78
C GLN A 97 12.90 -3.72 5.33
N GLN A 98 12.36 -4.92 5.61
CA GLN A 98 13.16 -6.08 5.99
C GLN A 98 14.12 -6.50 4.87
N LEU A 99 13.64 -6.54 3.62
CA LEU A 99 14.49 -6.84 2.47
C LEU A 99 15.66 -5.85 2.35
N LEU A 100 15.40 -4.55 2.51
CA LEU A 100 16.45 -3.51 2.51
C LEU A 100 17.47 -3.76 3.62
N GLN A 101 17.01 -4.07 4.84
CA GLN A 101 17.90 -4.39 5.96
C GLN A 101 18.76 -5.62 5.64
N GLU A 102 18.18 -6.69 5.10
CA GLU A 102 18.91 -7.92 4.83
C GLU A 102 19.91 -7.79 3.68
N ARG A 103 19.57 -7.06 2.62
CA ARG A 103 20.39 -6.97 1.40
C ARG A 103 21.36 -5.80 1.39
N LEU A 104 20.97 -4.65 1.96
CA LEU A 104 21.76 -3.42 1.85
C LEU A 104 22.56 -3.10 3.12
N THR A 105 22.16 -3.58 4.31
CA THR A 105 23.01 -3.44 5.51
C THR A 105 24.41 -4.03 5.32
N PRO A 106 24.60 -5.26 4.80
CA PRO A 106 25.95 -5.78 4.58
C PRO A 106 26.73 -4.97 3.54
N VAL A 107 26.06 -4.41 2.52
CA VAL A 107 26.69 -3.53 1.53
C VAL A 107 27.18 -2.24 2.18
N VAL A 108 26.36 -1.63 3.05
CA VAL A 108 26.76 -0.44 3.83
C VAL A 108 27.92 -0.77 4.76
N GLN A 109 27.89 -1.90 5.45
CA GLN A 109 28.99 -2.32 6.34
C GLN A 109 30.30 -2.49 5.58
N ALA A 110 30.28 -3.18 4.43
CA ALA A 110 31.45 -3.35 3.58
C ALA A 110 32.00 -1.99 3.08
N GLN A 111 31.12 -1.01 2.80
CA GLN A 111 31.52 0.35 2.44
C GLN A 111 32.22 1.09 3.59
N VAL A 112 31.77 0.88 4.82
CA VAL A 112 32.38 1.50 6.01
C VAL A 112 33.73 0.88 6.32
N GLU A 113 33.89 -0.43 6.10
CA GLU A 113 35.18 -1.11 6.29
C GLU A 113 36.21 -0.68 5.23
N ASN A 114 35.75 -0.30 4.03
CA ASN A 114 36.58 0.13 2.90
C ASN A 114 36.22 1.55 2.47
N VAL A 115 36.37 2.53 3.37
CA VAL A 115 35.96 3.93 3.12
C VAL A 115 36.59 4.53 1.86
N ASP A 116 37.83 4.14 1.54
CA ASP A 116 38.57 4.65 0.38
C ASP A 116 38.14 4.01 -0.94
N ALA A 117 37.32 2.96 -0.91
CA ALA A 117 36.82 2.30 -2.11
C ALA A 117 35.65 3.07 -2.75
N GLU A 118 35.54 2.97 -4.07
CA GLU A 118 34.41 3.52 -4.82
C GLU A 118 33.08 3.03 -4.23
N ARG A 119 32.10 3.95 -4.13
CA ARG A 119 30.84 3.64 -3.47
C ARG A 119 30.08 2.60 -4.30
N HIS A 120 29.53 1.60 -3.60
CA HIS A 120 28.74 0.58 -4.26
C HIS A 120 27.50 1.18 -4.97
N PRO A 121 27.24 0.89 -6.27
CA PRO A 121 26.20 1.55 -7.06
C PRO A 121 24.78 1.41 -6.49
N ALA A 122 24.46 0.26 -5.86
CA ALA A 122 23.20 0.06 -5.13
C ALA A 122 22.96 1.01 -3.92
N LEU A 123 23.99 1.75 -3.47
CA LEU A 123 23.88 2.79 -2.45
C LEU A 123 23.69 4.19 -3.06
N GLU A 124 23.87 4.35 -4.37
CA GLU A 124 23.79 5.62 -5.08
C GLU A 124 22.50 5.76 -5.89
N SER A 125 22.09 4.67 -6.54
CA SER A 125 20.91 4.64 -7.40
C SER A 125 19.92 3.58 -6.95
N PHE A 126 18.64 3.93 -7.03
CA PHE A 126 17.56 2.97 -6.81
C PHE A 126 17.50 1.93 -7.93
N ASP A 127 17.88 2.27 -9.16
CA ASP A 127 17.85 1.33 -10.27
C ASP A 127 18.91 0.23 -10.13
N ASP A 128 20.12 0.59 -9.67
CA ASP A 128 21.17 -0.41 -9.38
C ASP A 128 20.81 -1.25 -8.15
N ALA A 129 20.20 -0.62 -7.13
CA ALA A 129 19.66 -1.35 -5.99
C ALA A 129 18.56 -2.32 -6.42
N ARG A 130 17.76 -1.95 -7.43
CA ARG A 130 16.67 -2.78 -7.93
C ARG A 130 17.17 -4.12 -8.45
N GLU A 131 18.30 -4.16 -9.16
CA GLU A 131 18.89 -5.40 -9.69
C GLU A 131 19.23 -6.41 -8.58
N LEU A 132 19.61 -5.92 -7.40
CA LEU A 132 19.86 -6.76 -6.23
C LEU A 132 18.56 -7.20 -5.52
N LEU A 133 17.52 -6.37 -5.58
CA LEU A 133 16.30 -6.54 -4.81
C LEU A 133 15.21 -7.31 -5.57
N ASP A 134 15.21 -7.31 -6.91
CA ASP A 134 14.10 -7.86 -7.72
C ASP A 134 13.92 -9.37 -7.58
N GLN A 135 14.99 -10.07 -7.19
CA GLN A 135 15.03 -11.52 -7.04
C GLN A 135 14.16 -11.98 -5.86
N ASP A 136 13.84 -11.10 -4.92
CA ASP A 136 13.05 -11.41 -3.74
C ASP A 136 11.55 -11.12 -3.93
N LEU A 137 10.68 -12.06 -3.58
CA LEU A 137 9.23 -11.91 -3.68
C LEU A 137 8.68 -10.73 -2.88
N ARG A 138 9.36 -10.28 -1.81
CA ARG A 138 8.98 -9.11 -1.03
C ARG A 138 9.11 -7.82 -1.84
N PHE A 139 10.02 -7.78 -2.82
CA PHE A 139 10.13 -6.65 -3.73
C PHE A 139 8.89 -6.51 -4.60
N SER A 140 8.41 -7.61 -5.19
CA SER A 140 7.23 -7.57 -6.07
C SER A 140 5.94 -7.21 -5.32
N ARG A 141 5.82 -7.62 -4.05
CA ARG A 141 4.69 -7.32 -3.15
C ARG A 141 4.68 -5.89 -2.61
N ALA A 142 5.81 -5.19 -2.62
CA ALA A 142 5.89 -3.82 -2.13
C ALA A 142 5.12 -2.86 -3.06
N PRO A 143 4.40 -1.85 -2.55
CA PRO A 143 3.72 -0.85 -3.39
C PRO A 143 4.72 -0.09 -4.27
N ARG A 144 4.49 0.00 -5.58
CA ARG A 144 5.50 0.50 -6.54
C ARG A 144 5.86 1.94 -6.26
N SER A 145 4.86 2.78 -5.96
CA SER A 145 5.02 4.19 -5.61
C SER A 145 5.85 4.45 -4.35
N HIS A 146 6.06 3.43 -3.50
CA HIS A 146 6.72 3.58 -2.21
C HIS A 146 8.18 3.09 -2.22
N ARG A 147 8.56 2.21 -3.15
CA ARG A 147 9.85 1.50 -3.11
C ARG A 147 11.03 2.46 -3.10
N GLN A 148 11.09 3.38 -4.05
CA GLN A 148 12.19 4.34 -4.17
C GLN A 148 12.31 5.24 -2.94
N ARG A 149 11.18 5.72 -2.40
CA ARG A 149 11.17 6.56 -1.19
C ARG A 149 11.65 5.80 0.05
N LEU A 150 11.22 4.54 0.21
CA LEU A 150 11.64 3.69 1.31
C LEU A 150 13.14 3.34 1.22
N TRP A 151 13.63 3.04 0.01
CA TRP A 151 15.05 2.83 -0.25
C TRP A 151 15.87 4.08 0.09
N HIS A 152 15.50 5.24 -0.43
CA HIS A 152 16.24 6.48 -0.19
C HIS A 152 16.31 6.79 1.30
N ARG A 153 15.17 6.72 2.02
CA ARG A 153 15.15 6.92 3.47
C ARG A 153 16.08 5.94 4.19
N PHE A 154 16.01 4.65 3.86
CA PHE A 154 16.86 3.62 4.46
C PHE A 154 18.35 3.90 4.24
N ILE A 155 18.74 4.24 3.01
CA ILE A 155 20.13 4.53 2.66
C ILE A 155 20.61 5.82 3.33
N SER A 156 19.83 6.91 3.27
CA SER A 156 20.16 8.16 3.96
C SER A 156 20.36 7.93 5.46
N ASP A 157 19.46 7.20 6.11
CA ASP A 157 19.56 6.90 7.55
C ASP A 157 20.78 6.02 7.87
N SER A 158 21.05 5.01 7.04
CA SER A 158 22.15 4.07 7.26
C SER A 158 23.52 4.73 7.07
N LEU A 159 23.66 5.55 6.03
CA LEU A 159 24.90 6.29 5.76
C LEU A 159 25.13 7.40 6.79
N SER A 160 24.07 8.11 7.18
CA SER A 160 24.17 9.12 8.24
C SER A 160 24.63 8.51 9.56
N LYS A 161 24.11 7.33 9.92
CA LYS A 161 24.57 6.58 11.11
C LYS A 161 26.03 6.11 10.98
N ALA A 162 26.47 5.81 9.77
CA ALA A 162 27.85 5.43 9.46
C ALA A 162 28.83 6.61 9.35
N GLY A 163 28.35 7.86 9.43
CA GLY A 163 29.17 9.06 9.22
C GLY A 163 29.56 9.31 7.76
N LEU A 164 28.92 8.63 6.80
CA LEU A 164 29.15 8.79 5.36
C LEU A 164 28.18 9.82 4.76
N PRO A 165 28.57 10.53 3.69
CA PRO A 165 27.70 11.50 3.04
C PRO A 165 26.42 10.84 2.51
N PRO A 166 25.23 11.46 2.66
CA PRO A 166 23.99 10.90 2.13
C PRO A 166 24.05 10.79 0.60
N PRO A 167 23.28 9.89 -0.01
CA PRO A 167 23.18 9.83 -1.47
C PRO A 167 22.56 11.15 -1.99
N PRO A 168 22.81 11.50 -3.25
CA PRO A 168 22.18 12.68 -3.85
C PRO A 168 20.65 12.61 -3.71
N PRO A 169 19.97 13.74 -3.44
CA PRO A 169 18.52 13.78 -3.33
C PRO A 169 17.83 13.26 -4.60
N LEU A 170 16.67 12.63 -4.46
CA LEU A 170 15.81 12.21 -5.57
C LEU A 170 15.63 13.36 -6.57
N HIS A 171 16.26 13.23 -7.75
CA HIS A 171 16.17 14.09 -8.93
C HIS A 171 15.79 15.56 -8.62
N GLN A 172 16.77 16.39 -8.26
CA GLN A 172 16.56 17.83 -8.35
C GLN A 172 16.42 18.20 -9.83
N PRO A 173 15.35 18.87 -10.28
CA PRO A 173 15.38 19.53 -11.58
C PRO A 173 16.62 20.44 -11.62
N PRO A 174 17.28 20.58 -12.79
CA PRO A 174 18.49 21.38 -12.90
C PRO A 174 18.23 22.76 -12.27
N PRO A 175 19.18 23.29 -11.48
CA PRO A 175 19.02 24.62 -10.91
C PRO A 175 18.66 25.58 -12.06
N PRO A 176 17.67 26.48 -11.86
CA PRO A 176 17.35 27.46 -12.88
C PRO A 176 18.67 28.16 -13.28
N PRO A 177 18.91 28.37 -14.59
CA PRO A 177 20.13 29.02 -15.03
C PRO A 177 20.30 30.30 -14.24
N ALA A 178 21.51 30.50 -13.68
CA ALA A 178 21.82 31.71 -12.93
C ALA A 178 21.37 32.93 -13.75
N PRO A 179 20.70 33.93 -13.15
CA PRO A 179 20.34 35.13 -13.87
C PRO A 179 21.60 35.68 -14.52
N SER A 180 21.66 35.61 -15.85
CA SER A 180 22.79 36.14 -16.60
C SER A 180 22.93 37.61 -16.24
N ASP A 181 24.15 38.08 -15.97
CA ASP A 181 24.50 39.47 -15.61
C ASP A 181 24.07 40.54 -16.65
N ARG A 182 23.25 40.19 -17.64
CA ARG A 182 22.76 41.04 -18.72
C ARG A 182 21.61 41.98 -18.33
N GLU A 183 21.09 41.94 -17.10
CA GLU A 183 20.03 42.84 -16.63
C GLU A 183 20.49 43.95 -15.67
N ARG A 184 21.80 44.25 -15.60
CA ARG A 184 22.32 45.35 -14.77
C ARG A 184 22.57 46.67 -15.51
N ASP A 185 22.45 46.72 -16.84
CA ASP A 185 22.88 47.90 -17.62
C ASP A 185 21.78 48.88 -18.09
N GLU A 186 20.48 48.63 -17.88
CA GLU A 186 19.44 49.53 -18.42
C GLU A 186 18.81 50.52 -17.43
N ARG A 187 19.44 50.79 -16.28
CA ARG A 187 18.91 51.78 -15.31
C ARG A 187 19.88 52.89 -14.91
N GLY A 188 20.80 53.25 -15.80
CA GLY A 188 21.67 54.42 -15.66
C GLY A 188 21.72 55.25 -16.93
N GLY A 189 20.74 56.14 -17.18
CA GLY A 189 20.82 57.00 -18.36
C GLY A 189 19.59 57.79 -18.74
N LYS A 190 19.10 58.68 -17.87
CA LYS A 190 18.20 59.80 -18.21
C LYS A 190 18.13 60.70 -16.96
N ARG A 191 18.53 61.98 -16.94
CA ARG A 191 18.45 63.04 -17.96
C ARG A 191 19.49 64.13 -17.64
N GLU A 192 20.21 64.57 -18.67
CA GLU A 192 20.74 65.93 -18.80
C GLU A 192 19.68 66.87 -19.41
N ARG A 193 19.97 68.19 -19.34
CA ARG A 193 19.32 69.41 -19.89
C ARG A 193 18.44 70.12 -18.86
N GLY A 194 18.89 71.23 -18.29
CA GLY A 194 19.06 72.57 -18.89
C GLY A 194 18.28 73.52 -17.95
N GLU A 195 18.48 74.83 -17.79
CA GLU A 195 19.10 75.87 -18.59
C GLU A 195 19.00 77.18 -17.76
N GLY A 196 20.05 78.02 -17.76
CA GLY A 196 20.03 79.49 -17.65
C GLY A 196 19.24 80.23 -16.56
N ARG A 197 19.95 80.96 -15.69
CA ARG A 197 20.16 82.42 -15.79
C ARG A 197 21.13 82.93 -14.73
#